data_AF-A0A969GDV0-F1
#
_entry.id   AF-A0A969GDV0-F1
#
_cell.length_a   1.000
_cell.length_b   1.000
_cell.length_c   1.000
_cell.angle_alpha   90.00
_cell.angle_beta   90.00
_cell.angle_gamma   90.00
#
_symmetry.space_group_name_H-M   'P 1'
#
loop_
_entity.id
_entity.type
_entity.pdbx_description
1 polymer ?
#
loop_
_entity_poly.entity_id
_entity_poly.type
_entity_poly.pdbx_seq_one_letter_code
_entity_poly.pdbx_strand_id
1 'polypeptide(L)'
;MDDWLINKRPRWLMIPLFALWSNIHGGWIWGLLLLIAHIAGELTSQITSKERSWDDIKSLIGWSALAALAVGFNPNGLVIWLLPFQQINVSLQIQEWLSPDFHRIDFHPFLWMIFLLLLSASLQKTELVSTFQSPWFCHISLFFSTQHRAFAIVAAPILIDWMNAALQHFQWDARLKPKVQLPRPLRLFVNSLLVLTLVTSALGNAYLVSLPEQVDTNYPTAAIEWIKTNQPKGKLFNSYNWGGYLLWTLPEYLVFIDGRADLYGNEMISQWQTVVNQQENAFEILDYWDANIILIEPFWEITKILESNGWQKVLKMKSLLFI
;
A
#
# COMPACT_ATOMS: atom_id res chain seq x y z
N MET A 1 -16.93 17.16 4.97
CA MET A 1 -15.76 17.27 4.06
C MET A 1 -16.17 17.02 2.60
N ASP A 2 -17.47 17.13 2.31
CA ASP A 2 -18.12 16.47 1.17
C ASP A 2 -18.52 17.46 0.06
N ASP A 3 -18.21 18.74 0.24
CA ASP A 3 -18.63 19.82 -0.66
C ASP A 3 -18.15 19.66 -2.10
N TRP A 4 -17.12 18.85 -2.37
CA TRP A 4 -16.63 18.60 -3.74
C TRP A 4 -17.39 17.50 -4.49
N LEU A 5 -18.01 16.55 -3.78
CA LEU A 5 -18.96 15.56 -4.34
C LEU A 5 -20.38 16.15 -4.40
N ILE A 6 -20.69 17.04 -3.47
CA ILE A 6 -21.99 17.72 -3.33
C ILE A 6 -22.12 18.89 -4.31
N ASN A 7 -21.07 19.68 -4.56
CA ASN A 7 -21.14 20.75 -5.55
C ASN A 7 -21.18 20.19 -6.97
N LYS A 8 -21.93 20.88 -7.85
CA LYS A 8 -21.98 20.68 -9.31
C LYS A 8 -20.65 20.98 -10.02
N ARG A 9 -19.50 20.67 -9.40
CA ARG A 9 -18.28 20.39 -10.14
C ARG A 9 -18.61 19.31 -11.17
N PRO A 10 -17.95 19.32 -12.33
CA PRO A 10 -18.36 18.42 -13.38
C PRO A 10 -18.07 16.97 -12.97
N ARG A 11 -19.12 16.24 -12.55
CA ARG A 11 -19.08 14.80 -12.24
C ARG A 11 -18.51 13.98 -13.42
N TRP A 12 -18.56 14.54 -14.64
CA TRP A 12 -17.90 13.98 -15.81
C TRP A 12 -16.39 13.80 -15.66
N LEU A 13 -15.71 14.58 -14.80
CA LEU A 13 -14.28 14.43 -14.51
C LEU A 13 -13.93 13.06 -13.91
N MET A 14 -14.92 12.35 -13.35
CA MET A 14 -14.72 10.98 -12.87
C MET A 14 -14.31 10.04 -14.02
N ILE A 15 -14.81 10.26 -15.23
CA ILE A 15 -14.48 9.42 -16.39
C ILE A 15 -12.99 9.48 -16.74
N PRO A 16 -12.40 10.65 -17.09
CA PRO A 16 -10.97 10.73 -17.38
C PRO A 16 -10.12 10.40 -16.15
N LEU A 17 -10.60 10.68 -14.94
CA LEU A 17 -9.90 10.30 -13.71
C LEU A 17 -9.74 8.78 -13.60
N PHE A 18 -10.83 8.00 -13.72
CA PHE A 18 -10.75 6.54 -13.57
C PHE A 18 -10.06 5.86 -14.76
N ALA A 19 -10.22 6.39 -15.98
CA ALA A 19 -9.45 5.94 -17.13
C ALA A 19 -7.95 6.16 -16.93
N LEU A 20 -7.53 7.36 -16.50
CA LEU A 20 -6.12 7.63 -16.25
C LEU A 20 -5.59 6.84 -15.04
N TRP A 21 -6.37 6.77 -13.96
CA TRP A 21 -5.98 6.11 -12.72
C TRP A 21 -5.74 4.61 -12.94
N SER A 22 -6.61 3.92 -13.69
CA SER A 22 -6.43 2.48 -13.96
C SER A 22 -5.12 2.17 -14.70
N ASN A 23 -4.57 3.13 -15.44
CA ASN A 23 -3.30 3.02 -16.15
C ASN A 23 -2.08 3.36 -15.30
N ILE A 24 -2.25 4.12 -14.22
CA ILE A 24 -1.15 4.58 -13.37
C ILE A 24 -0.99 3.71 -12.12
N HIS A 25 -2.09 3.25 -11.51
CA HIS A 25 -2.05 2.59 -10.21
C HIS A 25 -3.24 1.67 -9.96
N GLY A 26 -3.01 0.46 -9.43
CA GLY A 26 -4.05 -0.55 -9.16
C GLY A 26 -5.09 -0.17 -8.08
N GLY A 27 -4.82 0.89 -7.32
CA GLY A 27 -5.71 1.43 -6.29
C GLY A 27 -7.02 2.07 -6.79
N TRP A 28 -7.29 2.08 -8.09
CA TRP A 28 -8.54 2.57 -8.68
C TRP A 28 -9.79 1.87 -8.09
N ILE A 29 -9.65 0.62 -7.65
CA ILE A 29 -10.75 -0.13 -7.01
C ILE A 29 -11.25 0.55 -5.73
N TRP A 30 -10.35 1.18 -4.96
CA TRP A 30 -10.71 1.93 -3.75
C TRP A 30 -11.55 3.16 -4.07
N GLY A 31 -11.26 3.81 -5.20
CA GLY A 31 -12.08 4.90 -5.71
C GLY A 31 -13.51 4.45 -5.97
N LEU A 32 -13.71 3.28 -6.60
CA LEU A 32 -15.05 2.73 -6.85
C LEU A 32 -15.77 2.33 -5.55
N LEU A 33 -15.07 1.69 -4.62
CA LEU A 33 -15.64 1.33 -3.32
C LEU A 33 -16.09 2.57 -2.54
N LEU A 34 -15.32 3.66 -2.61
CA LEU A 34 -15.71 4.96 -2.05
C LEU A 34 -16.98 5.51 -2.68
N LEU A 35 -17.12 5.43 -4.01
CA LEU A 35 -18.34 5.86 -4.70
C LEU A 35 -19.55 5.02 -4.30
N ILE A 36 -19.38 3.70 -4.17
CA ILE A 36 -20.43 2.79 -3.70
C ILE A 36 -20.85 3.16 -2.27
N ALA A 37 -19.90 3.34 -1.36
CA ALA A 37 -20.17 3.74 0.03
C ALA A 37 -20.88 5.10 0.11
N HIS A 38 -20.46 6.06 -0.72
CA HIS A 38 -21.09 7.39 -0.79
C HIS A 38 -22.54 7.31 -1.32
N ILE A 39 -22.77 6.57 -2.42
CA ILE A 39 -24.11 6.34 -2.97
C ILE A 39 -25.01 5.66 -1.93
N ALA A 40 -24.51 4.67 -1.20
CA ALA A 40 -25.25 4.00 -0.14
C ALA A 40 -25.63 4.97 1.00
N GLY A 41 -24.72 5.86 1.40
CA GLY A 41 -24.99 6.92 2.37
C GLY A 41 -26.08 7.89 1.92
N GLU A 42 -26.01 8.36 0.67
CA GLU A 42 -27.01 9.27 0.07
C GLU A 42 -28.39 8.61 -0.07
N LEU A 43 -28.45 7.33 -0.47
CA LEU A 43 -29.71 6.56 -0.50
C LEU A 43 -30.32 6.42 0.89
N THR A 44 -29.48 6.16 1.90
CA THR A 44 -29.94 6.02 3.28
C THR A 44 -30.49 7.33 3.83
N SER A 45 -29.77 8.44 3.63
CA SER A 45 -30.25 9.79 3.99
C SER A 45 -31.57 10.13 3.29
N GLN A 46 -31.71 9.75 2.01
CA GLN A 46 -32.95 9.99 1.30
C GLN A 46 -34.14 9.22 1.87
N ILE A 47 -33.92 8.01 2.36
CA ILE A 47 -34.97 7.18 2.98
C ILE A 47 -35.31 7.69 4.39
N THR A 48 -34.32 8.14 5.17
CA THR A 48 -34.49 8.52 6.57
C THR A 48 -34.90 9.98 6.78
N SER A 49 -34.19 10.93 6.15
CA SER A 49 -34.39 12.38 6.35
C SER A 49 -35.06 13.06 5.16
N LYS A 50 -35.11 12.42 3.98
CA LYS A 50 -35.66 12.98 2.72
C LYS A 50 -35.02 14.33 2.31
N GLU A 51 -33.79 14.57 2.73
CA GLU A 51 -33.09 15.84 2.53
C GLU A 51 -32.48 15.98 1.12
N ARG A 52 -32.55 14.95 0.28
CA ARG A 52 -31.84 14.89 -1.00
C ARG A 52 -32.79 14.76 -2.20
N SER A 53 -32.29 15.16 -3.37
CA SER A 53 -33.03 14.96 -4.62
C SER A 53 -32.71 13.59 -5.22
N TRP A 54 -33.74 12.87 -5.64
CA TRP A 54 -33.58 11.63 -6.40
C TRP A 54 -32.81 11.83 -7.72
N ASP A 55 -32.90 13.02 -8.32
CA ASP A 55 -32.19 13.32 -9.56
C ASP A 55 -30.68 13.44 -9.34
N ASP A 56 -30.26 13.96 -8.18
CA ASP A 56 -28.84 14.05 -7.83
C ASP A 56 -28.25 12.66 -7.60
N ILE A 57 -28.99 11.76 -6.93
CA ILE A 57 -28.58 10.37 -6.69
C ILE A 57 -28.49 9.61 -8.03
N LYS A 58 -29.51 9.72 -8.89
CA LYS A 58 -29.49 9.09 -10.23
C LYS A 58 -28.32 9.59 -11.08
N SER A 59 -28.07 10.89 -11.05
CA SER A 59 -26.93 11.48 -11.74
C SER A 59 -25.60 10.94 -11.20
N LEU A 60 -25.44 10.84 -9.88
CA LEU A 60 -24.23 10.29 -9.26
C LEU A 60 -24.01 8.82 -9.65
N ILE A 61 -25.07 8.00 -9.61
CA ILE A 61 -25.03 6.59 -10.05
C ILE A 61 -24.61 6.51 -11.52
N GLY A 62 -25.23 7.32 -12.40
CA GLY A 62 -24.90 7.34 -13.83
C GLY A 62 -23.45 7.69 -14.10
N TRP A 63 -22.92 8.75 -13.48
CA TRP A 63 -21.51 9.13 -13.63
C TRP A 63 -20.55 8.10 -13.03
N SER A 64 -20.93 7.46 -11.91
CA SER A 64 -20.11 6.41 -11.29
C SER A 64 -20.06 5.15 -12.16
N ALA A 65 -21.16 4.79 -12.81
CA ALA A 65 -21.20 3.68 -13.77
C ALA A 65 -20.34 3.98 -15.02
N LEU A 66 -20.39 5.20 -15.55
CA LEU A 66 -19.53 5.61 -16.65
C LEU A 66 -18.04 5.62 -16.25
N ALA A 67 -17.73 6.08 -15.04
CA ALA A 67 -16.37 6.07 -14.51
C ALA A 67 -15.85 4.63 -14.30
N ALA A 68 -16.69 3.73 -13.80
CA ALA A 68 -16.39 2.31 -13.74
C ALA A 68 -16.05 1.76 -15.14
N LEU A 69 -16.93 1.94 -16.13
CA LEU A 69 -16.65 1.50 -17.50
C LEU A 69 -15.34 2.09 -18.05
N ALA A 70 -15.01 3.34 -17.67
CA ALA A 70 -13.80 4.00 -18.09
C ALA A 70 -12.50 3.32 -17.61
N VAL A 71 -12.56 2.54 -16.51
CA VAL A 71 -11.42 1.72 -16.04
C VAL A 71 -10.94 0.76 -17.13
N GLY A 72 -11.85 0.29 -17.98
CA GLY A 72 -11.56 -0.60 -19.12
C GLY A 72 -10.75 0.06 -20.24
N PHE A 73 -10.55 1.39 -20.24
CA PHE A 73 -9.57 2.06 -21.10
C PHE A 73 -8.15 1.82 -20.58
N ASN A 74 -7.76 0.56 -20.50
CA ASN A 74 -6.48 0.07 -20.01
C ASN A 74 -5.90 -0.91 -21.05
N PRO A 75 -4.57 -1.07 -21.18
CA PRO A 75 -3.96 -2.08 -22.04
C PRO A 75 -4.49 -3.50 -21.81
N ASN A 76 -4.88 -3.82 -20.57
CA ASN A 76 -5.49 -5.11 -20.20
C ASN A 76 -7.00 -5.18 -20.50
N GLY A 77 -7.60 -4.12 -21.07
CA GLY A 77 -9.02 -4.04 -21.39
C GLY A 77 -9.91 -4.29 -20.17
N LEU A 78 -10.93 -5.13 -20.34
CA LEU A 78 -11.85 -5.52 -19.25
C LEU A 78 -11.24 -6.54 -18.28
N VAL A 79 -10.11 -7.18 -18.61
CA VAL A 79 -9.46 -8.16 -17.72
C VAL A 79 -8.94 -7.49 -16.45
N ILE A 80 -8.66 -6.18 -16.48
CA ILE A 80 -8.25 -5.40 -15.32
C ILE A 80 -9.18 -5.56 -14.11
N TRP A 81 -10.47 -5.80 -14.35
CA TRP A 81 -11.46 -6.02 -13.30
C TRP A 81 -11.23 -7.29 -12.48
N LEU A 82 -10.51 -8.26 -13.02
CA LEU A 82 -10.18 -9.52 -12.36
C LEU A 82 -8.92 -9.41 -11.48
N LEU A 83 -8.05 -8.42 -11.72
CA LEU A 83 -6.78 -8.28 -11.02
C LEU A 83 -6.92 -8.25 -9.48
N PRO A 84 -7.86 -7.47 -8.88
CA PRO A 84 -8.01 -7.45 -7.43
C PRO A 84 -8.37 -8.82 -6.84
N PHE A 85 -9.07 -9.68 -7.59
CA PHE A 85 -9.48 -11.00 -7.14
C PHE A 85 -8.38 -12.05 -7.31
N GLN A 86 -7.48 -11.86 -8.27
CA GLN A 86 -6.29 -12.70 -8.43
C GLN A 86 -5.30 -12.48 -7.28
N GLN A 87 -5.20 -11.24 -6.77
CA GLN A 87 -4.32 -10.88 -5.66
C GLN A 87 -4.72 -11.50 -4.31
N ILE A 88 -6.01 -11.78 -4.09
CA ILE A 88 -6.51 -12.35 -2.81
C ILE A 88 -5.91 -13.75 -2.55
N ASN A 89 -5.52 -14.48 -3.59
CA ASN A 89 -5.07 -15.86 -3.47
C ASN A 89 -3.54 -16.01 -3.40
N VAL A 90 -2.77 -14.92 -3.43
CA VAL A 90 -1.30 -15.00 -3.46
C VAL A 90 -0.75 -15.53 -2.14
N SER A 91 0.01 -16.63 -2.20
CA SER A 91 0.57 -17.34 -1.03
C SER A 91 1.82 -16.70 -0.42
N LEU A 92 2.33 -15.60 -0.99
CA LEU A 92 3.47 -14.88 -0.42
C LEU A 92 3.04 -14.06 0.79
N GLN A 93 3.75 -14.28 1.90
CA GLN A 93 3.64 -13.44 3.09
C GLN A 93 4.44 -12.14 2.89
N ILE A 94 3.90 -11.28 2.05
CA ILE A 94 4.44 -9.93 1.84
C ILE A 94 4.09 -9.09 3.06
N GLN A 95 5.10 -8.50 3.71
CA GLN A 95 4.92 -7.76 4.97
C GLN A 95 3.91 -6.61 4.82
N GLU A 96 3.85 -5.98 3.64
CA GLU A 96 2.87 -4.94 3.29
C GLU A 96 1.40 -5.39 3.28
N TRP A 97 1.15 -6.70 3.19
CA TRP A 97 -0.19 -7.28 3.09
C TRP A 97 -0.67 -7.89 4.40
N LEU A 98 0.23 -8.13 5.35
CA LEU A 98 -0.11 -8.61 6.68
C LEU A 98 -0.77 -7.50 7.51
N SER A 99 -1.48 -7.90 8.57
CA SER A 99 -1.99 -6.97 9.57
C SER A 99 -0.85 -6.18 10.24
N PRO A 100 -1.08 -4.92 10.64
CA PRO A 100 -0.13 -4.15 11.45
C PRO A 100 0.30 -4.92 12.70
N ASP A 101 1.60 -5.00 12.97
CA ASP A 101 2.13 -5.51 14.23
C ASP A 101 2.27 -4.38 15.25
N PHE A 102 1.30 -4.30 16.16
CA PHE A 102 1.26 -3.26 17.20
C PHE A 102 2.32 -3.42 18.29
N HIS A 103 3.13 -4.49 18.29
CA HIS A 103 4.32 -4.55 19.14
C HIS A 103 5.45 -3.64 18.60
N ARG A 104 5.38 -3.26 17.32
CA ARG A 104 6.33 -2.31 16.77
C ARG A 104 5.86 -0.88 17.02
N ILE A 105 6.79 -0.07 17.52
CA ILE A 105 6.50 1.30 17.96
C ILE A 105 6.04 2.23 16.83
N ASP A 106 6.40 1.92 15.59
CA ASP A 106 6.00 2.67 14.40
C ASP A 106 4.49 2.58 14.10
N PHE A 107 3.80 1.55 14.58
CA PHE A 107 2.33 1.43 14.46
C PHE A 107 1.56 2.08 15.62
N HIS A 108 2.23 2.57 16.67
CA HIS A 108 1.56 3.17 17.83
C HIS A 108 0.71 4.41 17.49
N PRO A 109 1.14 5.35 16.62
CA PRO A 109 0.30 6.50 16.26
C PRO A 109 -1.06 6.07 15.66
N PHE A 110 -1.06 5.02 14.84
CA PHE A 110 -2.27 4.43 14.27
C PHE A 110 -3.15 3.80 15.38
N LEU A 111 -2.55 3.06 16.31
CA LEU A 111 -3.26 2.48 17.46
C LEU A 111 -3.93 3.55 18.33
N TRP A 112 -3.21 4.63 18.66
CA TRP A 112 -3.74 5.73 19.46
C TRP A 112 -4.89 6.45 18.75
N MET A 113 -4.79 6.62 17.43
CA MET A 113 -5.86 7.25 16.65
C MET A 113 -7.14 6.42 16.65
N ILE A 114 -7.04 5.08 16.53
CA ILE A 114 -8.19 4.18 16.68
C ILE A 114 -8.77 4.28 18.09
N PHE A 115 -7.92 4.22 19.12
CA PHE A 115 -8.35 4.33 20.51
C PHE A 115 -9.11 5.64 20.77
N LEU A 116 -8.58 6.77 20.32
CA LEU A 116 -9.20 8.08 20.50
C LEU A 116 -10.51 8.22 19.71
N LEU A 117 -10.60 7.61 18.51
CA LEU A 117 -11.85 7.56 17.75
C LEU A 117 -12.93 6.77 18.49
N LEU A 118 -12.62 5.58 18.97
CA LEU A 118 -13.55 4.74 19.73
C LEU A 118 -14.00 5.41 21.03
N LEU A 119 -13.05 6.01 21.76
CA LEU A 119 -13.33 6.77 22.97
C LEU A 119 -14.26 7.95 22.68
N SER A 120 -13.96 8.74 21.65
CA SER A 120 -14.78 9.90 21.30
C SER A 120 -16.16 9.52 20.76
N ALA A 121 -16.27 8.40 20.04
CA ALA A 121 -17.54 7.85 19.55
C ALA A 121 -18.47 7.42 20.69
N SER A 122 -17.93 6.78 21.73
CA SER A 122 -18.70 6.32 22.89
C SER A 122 -19.34 7.46 23.70
N LEU A 123 -18.87 8.69 23.49
CA LEU A 123 -19.33 9.88 24.20
C LEU A 123 -20.38 10.69 23.41
N GLN A 124 -20.81 10.22 22.23
CA GLN A 124 -21.72 10.97 21.34
C GLN A 124 -22.84 10.10 20.76
N LYS A 125 -24.00 10.74 20.48
CA LYS A 125 -25.00 10.18 19.57
C LYS A 125 -24.53 10.50 18.14
N THR A 126 -23.87 9.55 17.49
CA THR A 126 -23.30 9.74 16.15
C THR A 126 -24.37 9.75 15.06
N GLU A 127 -24.20 10.63 14.06
CA GLU A 127 -25.01 10.61 12.84
C GLU A 127 -24.67 9.39 11.98
N LEU A 128 -25.71 8.72 11.44
CA LEU A 128 -25.64 7.46 10.70
C LEU A 128 -24.63 7.45 9.53
N VAL A 129 -24.36 8.59 8.89
CA VAL A 129 -23.43 8.70 7.76
C VAL A 129 -21.96 8.61 8.22
N SER A 130 -21.63 9.26 9.35
CA SER A 130 -20.30 9.15 9.99
C SER A 130 -20.03 7.76 10.56
N THR A 131 -21.10 7.03 10.88
CA THR A 131 -21.09 5.67 11.43
C THR A 131 -20.74 4.60 10.38
N PHE A 132 -20.83 4.86 9.07
CA PHE A 132 -20.50 3.86 8.03
C PHE A 132 -19.10 4.01 7.43
N GLN A 133 -18.59 5.24 7.28
CA GLN A 133 -17.28 5.47 6.65
C GLN A 133 -16.11 5.12 7.58
N SER A 134 -16.19 5.52 8.85
CA SER A 134 -15.10 5.33 9.83
C SER A 134 -14.81 3.85 10.16
N PRO A 135 -15.82 2.99 10.42
CA PRO A 135 -15.57 1.57 10.70
C PRO A 135 -15.08 0.78 9.48
N TRP A 136 -15.52 1.12 8.28
CA TRP A 136 -15.06 0.47 7.04
C TRP A 136 -13.58 0.77 6.78
N PHE A 137 -13.17 2.04 6.86
CA PHE A 137 -11.76 2.41 6.71
C PHE A 137 -10.88 1.90 7.86
N CYS A 138 -11.40 1.85 9.09
CA CYS A 138 -10.72 1.24 10.23
C CYS A 138 -10.51 -0.26 10.00
N HIS A 139 -11.56 -0.98 9.58
CA HIS A 139 -11.50 -2.41 9.28
C HIS A 139 -10.44 -2.69 8.21
N ILE A 140 -10.47 -2.01 7.07
CA ILE A 140 -9.50 -2.27 6.01
C ILE A 140 -8.05 -1.95 6.47
N SER A 141 -7.85 -0.91 7.29
CA SER A 141 -6.52 -0.54 7.79
C SER A 141 -5.98 -1.46 8.87
N LEU A 142 -6.85 -2.23 9.53
CA LEU A 142 -6.47 -3.32 10.42
C LEU A 142 -6.11 -4.60 9.65
N PHE A 143 -6.62 -4.76 8.43
CA PHE A 143 -6.33 -5.92 7.58
C PHE A 143 -5.06 -5.75 6.74
N PHE A 144 -4.71 -4.53 6.33
CA PHE A 144 -3.53 -4.29 5.48
C PHE A 144 -2.58 -3.26 6.11
N SER A 145 -1.35 -3.68 6.42
CA SER A 145 -0.34 -2.84 7.08
C SER A 145 0.00 -1.58 6.29
N THR A 146 -0.20 -1.53 4.98
CA THR A 146 0.02 -0.33 4.15
C THR A 146 -1.08 0.72 4.23
N GLN A 147 -2.27 0.36 4.72
CA GLN A 147 -3.46 1.21 4.65
C GLN A 147 -3.64 2.15 5.83
N HIS A 148 -2.86 1.99 6.91
CA HIS A 148 -2.87 2.90 8.06
C HIS A 148 -2.67 4.39 7.67
N ARG A 149 -1.89 4.67 6.61
CA ARG A 149 -1.69 6.04 6.08
C ARG A 149 -2.97 6.61 5.47
N ALA A 150 -3.68 5.82 4.68
CA ALA A 150 -4.93 6.23 4.06
C ALA A 150 -6.02 6.45 5.13
N PHE A 151 -6.08 5.56 6.12
CA PHE A 151 -6.96 5.76 7.27
C PHE A 151 -6.61 7.02 8.05
N ALA A 152 -5.34 7.34 8.29
CA ALA A 152 -4.98 8.59 8.96
C ALA A 152 -5.55 9.84 8.29
N ILE A 153 -5.53 9.88 6.96
CA ILE A 153 -6.07 11.00 6.19
C ILE A 153 -7.60 11.13 6.37
N VAL A 154 -8.32 10.01 6.40
CA VAL A 154 -9.78 9.99 6.55
C VAL A 154 -10.22 10.17 8.02
N ALA A 155 -9.50 9.54 8.93
CA ALA A 155 -9.77 9.50 10.36
C ALA A 155 -9.47 10.83 11.07
N ALA A 156 -8.40 11.52 10.68
CA ALA A 156 -7.96 12.75 11.34
C ALA A 156 -9.06 13.83 11.44
N PRO A 157 -9.77 14.24 10.37
CA PRO A 157 -10.82 15.25 10.48
C PRO A 157 -11.98 14.78 11.36
N ILE A 158 -12.40 13.51 11.21
CA ILE A 158 -13.48 12.91 12.04
C ILE A 158 -13.07 12.91 13.52
N LEU A 159 -11.84 12.52 13.81
CA LEU A 159 -11.30 12.50 15.15
C LEU A 159 -11.28 13.91 15.77
N ILE A 160 -10.86 14.92 15.01
CA ILE A 160 -10.86 16.31 15.49
C ILE A 160 -12.28 16.76 15.82
N ASP A 161 -13.25 16.49 14.94
CA ASP A 161 -14.65 16.88 15.15
C ASP A 161 -15.24 16.18 16.37
N TRP A 162 -14.99 14.87 16.51
CA TRP A 162 -15.47 14.09 17.65
C TRP A 162 -14.77 14.48 18.95
N MET A 163 -13.46 14.74 18.95
CA MET A 163 -12.76 15.23 20.13
C MET A 163 -13.30 16.60 20.57
N ASN A 164 -13.54 17.51 19.62
CA ASN A 164 -14.13 18.82 19.91
C ASN A 164 -15.54 18.69 20.53
N ALA A 165 -16.37 17.80 20.00
CA ALA A 165 -17.71 17.56 20.53
C ALA A 165 -17.70 16.84 21.90
N ALA A 166 -16.79 15.88 22.11
CA ALA A 166 -16.60 15.22 23.40
C ALA A 166 -16.13 16.20 24.49
N LEU A 167 -15.19 17.09 24.14
CA LEU A 167 -14.74 18.17 25.03
C LEU A 167 -15.87 19.13 25.41
N GLN A 168 -16.80 19.39 24.49
CA GLN A 168 -18.00 20.19 24.77
C GLN A 168 -18.99 19.47 25.69
N HIS A 169 -19.16 18.15 25.53
CA HIS A 169 -20.02 17.33 26.39
C HIS A 169 -19.51 17.26 27.83
N PHE A 170 -18.19 17.22 28.02
CA PHE A 170 -17.58 17.12 29.35
C PHE A 170 -17.48 18.44 30.12
N GLN A 171 -17.96 19.56 29.56
CA GLN A 171 -17.97 20.91 30.15
C GLN A 171 -16.85 21.15 31.18
N TRP A 172 -15.61 21.21 30.70
CA TRP A 172 -14.60 21.99 31.39
C TRP A 172 -15.09 23.45 31.36
N ASP A 173 -15.76 23.87 32.44
CA ASP A 173 -16.30 25.20 32.77
C ASP A 173 -16.17 26.24 31.65
N ALA A 174 -17.29 26.74 31.10
CA ALA A 174 -17.32 27.71 29.98
C ALA A 174 -16.52 29.02 30.22
N ARG A 175 -15.99 29.21 31.43
CA ARG A 175 -15.04 30.25 31.86
C ARG A 175 -13.60 30.01 31.38
N LEU A 176 -13.25 28.79 31.00
CA LEU A 176 -11.93 28.38 30.51
C LEU A 176 -11.97 28.02 29.01
N LYS A 177 -12.83 28.67 28.22
CA LYS A 177 -12.60 28.74 26.77
C LYS A 177 -11.18 29.29 26.59
N PRO A 178 -10.25 28.61 25.90
CA PRO A 178 -9.01 29.25 25.50
C PRO A 178 -9.37 30.35 24.49
N LYS A 179 -9.70 31.53 25.00
CA LYS A 179 -9.82 32.78 24.23
C LYS A 179 -8.46 33.28 23.77
N VAL A 180 -7.38 32.57 24.11
CA VAL A 180 -6.04 32.86 23.63
C VAL A 180 -5.95 32.38 22.18
N GLN A 181 -6.55 33.15 21.28
CA GLN A 181 -6.06 33.16 19.92
C GLN A 181 -4.61 33.65 20.02
N LEU A 182 -3.66 32.75 19.75
CA LEU A 182 -2.25 33.14 19.68
C LEU A 182 -2.16 34.40 18.80
N PRO A 183 -1.39 35.43 19.23
CA PRO A 183 -1.16 36.59 18.39
C PRO A 183 -0.77 36.14 17.00
N ARG A 184 -1.32 36.77 15.95
CA ARG A 184 -1.01 36.44 14.54
C ARG A 184 0.48 36.19 14.29
N PRO A 185 1.44 37.00 14.80
CA PRO A 185 2.86 36.71 14.58
C PRO A 185 3.32 35.41 15.24
N LEU A 186 2.84 35.09 16.44
CA LEU A 186 3.19 33.85 17.15
C LEU A 186 2.59 32.62 16.46
N ARG A 187 1.35 32.70 15.99
CA ARG A 187 0.72 31.62 15.21
C ARG A 187 1.45 31.38 13.89
N LEU A 188 1.80 32.45 13.18
CA LEU A 188 2.60 32.33 11.95
C LEU A 188 3.97 31.75 12.24
N PHE A 189 4.62 32.18 13.32
CA PHE A 189 5.91 31.62 13.74
C PHE A 189 5.82 30.11 14.03
N VAL A 190 4.84 29.67 14.85
CA VAL A 190 4.65 28.24 15.17
C VAL A 190 4.33 27.44 13.92
N ASN A 191 3.40 27.90 13.08
CA ASN A 191 3.06 27.20 11.84
C ASN A 191 4.24 27.13 10.88
N SER A 192 4.99 28.23 10.71
CA SER A 192 6.20 28.25 9.88
C SER A 192 7.28 27.32 10.42
N LEU A 193 7.45 27.25 11.74
CA LEU A 193 8.41 26.34 12.38
C LEU A 193 8.01 24.87 12.16
N LEU A 194 6.73 24.54 12.31
CA LEU A 194 6.19 23.20 12.02
C LEU A 194 6.39 22.82 10.56
N VAL A 195 6.01 23.70 9.62
CA VAL A 195 6.21 23.49 8.18
C VAL A 195 7.69 23.33 7.86
N LEU A 196 8.55 24.21 8.39
CA LEU A 196 9.99 24.13 8.18
C LEU A 196 10.54 22.80 8.68
N THR A 197 10.13 22.35 9.86
CA THR A 197 10.58 21.08 10.46
C THR A 197 10.14 19.87 9.62
N LEU A 198 8.89 19.87 9.16
CA LEU A 198 8.37 18.82 8.28
C LEU A 198 9.11 18.79 6.93
N VAL A 199 9.34 19.97 6.35
CA VAL A 199 10.07 20.09 5.07
C VAL A 199 11.53 19.67 5.23
N THR A 200 12.23 20.13 6.26
CA THR A 200 13.64 19.74 6.47
C THR A 200 13.78 18.27 6.81
N SER A 201 12.85 17.69 7.59
CA SER A 201 12.83 16.25 7.85
C SER A 201 12.55 15.44 6.58
N ALA A 202 11.58 15.87 5.76
CA ALA A 202 11.28 15.22 4.49
C ALA A 202 12.47 15.28 3.51
N LEU A 203 13.09 16.46 3.36
CA LEU A 203 14.27 16.66 2.51
C LEU A 203 15.49 15.91 3.03
N GLY A 204 15.72 15.93 4.35
CA GLY A 204 16.80 15.19 5.00
C GLY A 204 16.64 13.68 4.79
N ASN A 205 15.43 13.15 4.97
CA ASN A 205 15.15 11.74 4.70
C ASN A 205 15.35 11.43 3.21
N ALA A 206 14.80 12.25 2.30
CA ALA A 206 14.98 12.07 0.86
C ALA A 206 16.46 12.08 0.43
N TYR A 207 17.28 12.94 1.03
CA TYR A 207 18.72 12.96 0.80
C TYR A 207 19.40 11.69 1.32
N LEU A 208 19.13 11.29 2.57
CA LEU A 208 19.73 10.11 3.20
C LEU A 208 19.41 8.83 2.41
N VAL A 209 18.17 8.63 1.97
CA VAL A 209 17.77 7.46 1.18
C VAL A 209 18.28 7.49 -0.25
N SER A 210 18.74 8.64 -0.74
CA SER A 210 19.37 8.79 -2.05
C SER A 210 20.89 8.55 -2.01
N LEU A 211 21.47 8.35 -0.83
CA LEU A 211 22.90 8.05 -0.70
C LEU A 211 23.20 6.64 -1.26
N PRO A 212 24.19 6.50 -2.16
CA PRO A 212 24.52 5.21 -2.78
C PRO A 212 24.80 4.08 -1.78
N GLU A 213 25.43 4.41 -0.65
CA GLU A 213 25.81 3.45 0.38
C GLU A 213 24.61 2.71 1.00
N GLN A 214 23.42 3.34 1.08
CA GLN A 214 22.19 2.67 1.54
C GLN A 214 21.60 1.72 0.49
N VAL A 215 21.85 1.98 -0.79
CA VAL A 215 21.43 1.09 -1.88
C VAL A 215 22.28 -0.17 -1.85
N ASP A 216 23.59 -0.02 -1.73
CA ASP A 216 24.54 -1.15 -1.74
C ASP A 216 24.34 -2.13 -0.58
N THR A 217 23.74 -1.70 0.54
CA THR A 217 23.54 -2.59 1.69
C THR A 217 22.47 -3.66 1.49
N ASN A 218 21.46 -3.41 0.64
CA ASN A 218 20.28 -4.28 0.49
C ASN A 218 20.28 -5.10 -0.81
N TYR A 219 21.20 -4.82 -1.73
CA TYR A 219 21.23 -5.43 -3.06
C TYR A 219 22.54 -6.21 -3.32
N PRO A 220 22.52 -7.21 -4.21
CA PRO A 220 23.66 -8.11 -4.45
C PRO A 220 24.68 -7.52 -5.44
N THR A 221 25.19 -6.31 -5.17
CA THR A 221 26.04 -5.54 -6.12
C THR A 221 27.31 -6.29 -6.52
N ALA A 222 27.99 -6.93 -5.57
CA ALA A 222 29.18 -7.74 -5.84
C ALA A 222 28.91 -8.96 -6.74
N ALA A 223 27.75 -9.61 -6.58
CA ALA A 223 27.36 -10.73 -7.45
C ALA A 223 27.06 -10.25 -8.87
N ILE A 224 26.44 -9.08 -9.02
CA ILE A 224 26.16 -8.47 -10.32
C ILE A 224 27.45 -8.10 -11.05
N GLU A 225 28.42 -7.48 -10.37
CA GLU A 225 29.71 -7.17 -10.95
C GLU A 225 30.44 -8.45 -11.42
N TRP A 226 30.35 -9.52 -10.63
CA TRP A 226 30.90 -10.83 -11.00
C TRP A 226 30.21 -11.40 -12.25
N ILE A 227 28.88 -11.37 -12.32
CA ILE A 227 28.11 -11.87 -13.48
C ILE A 227 28.44 -11.05 -14.73
N LYS A 228 28.53 -9.72 -14.63
CA LYS A 228 28.91 -8.85 -15.76
C LYS A 228 30.30 -9.16 -16.30
N THR A 229 31.23 -9.48 -15.41
CA THR A 229 32.63 -9.76 -15.76
C THR A 229 32.80 -11.15 -16.38
N ASN A 230 32.17 -12.17 -15.80
CA ASN A 230 32.39 -13.57 -16.18
C ASN A 230 31.38 -14.07 -17.22
N GLN A 231 30.24 -13.41 -17.36
CA GLN A 231 29.16 -13.75 -18.29
C GLN A 231 28.82 -15.26 -18.28
N PRO A 232 28.47 -15.82 -17.11
CA PRO A 232 28.11 -17.24 -17.01
C PRO A 232 26.95 -17.55 -17.94
N LYS A 233 27.01 -18.71 -18.60
CA LYS A 233 25.91 -19.19 -19.45
C LYS A 233 24.89 -19.93 -18.59
N GLY A 234 23.62 -19.83 -18.98
CA GLY A 234 22.52 -20.54 -18.32
C GLY A 234 21.43 -19.61 -17.81
N LYS A 235 20.36 -20.19 -17.28
CA LYS A 235 19.24 -19.41 -16.74
C LYS A 235 19.44 -19.12 -15.26
N LEU A 236 18.96 -17.95 -14.86
CA LEU A 236 19.10 -17.42 -13.50
C LEU A 236 17.86 -17.76 -12.66
N PHE A 237 18.08 -18.45 -11.55
CA PHE A 237 17.15 -18.53 -10.44
C PHE A 237 17.54 -17.49 -9.38
N ASN A 238 16.69 -16.50 -9.13
CA ASN A 238 17.01 -15.37 -8.25
C ASN A 238 16.08 -15.24 -7.04
N SER A 239 16.53 -14.46 -6.06
CA SER A 239 15.67 -13.99 -4.97
C SER A 239 14.52 -13.12 -5.47
N TYR A 240 13.33 -13.35 -4.91
CA TYR A 240 12.15 -12.50 -5.06
C TYR A 240 12.45 -11.01 -4.84
N ASN A 241 13.20 -10.67 -3.79
CA ASN A 241 13.48 -9.27 -3.42
C ASN A 241 14.42 -8.57 -4.40
N TRP A 242 15.23 -9.34 -5.13
CA TRP A 242 16.25 -8.81 -6.03
C TRP A 242 15.82 -8.78 -7.49
N GLY A 243 14.73 -9.45 -7.87
CA GLY A 243 14.33 -9.57 -9.27
C GLY A 243 14.16 -8.24 -10.00
N GLY A 244 13.52 -7.25 -9.37
CA GLY A 244 13.34 -5.92 -9.98
C GLY A 244 14.66 -5.18 -10.20
N TYR A 245 15.60 -5.35 -9.28
CA TYR A 245 16.94 -4.78 -9.41
C TYR A 245 17.79 -5.50 -10.47
N LEU A 246 17.64 -6.82 -10.59
CA LEU A 246 18.30 -7.63 -11.61
C LEU A 246 17.78 -7.30 -13.01
N LEU A 247 16.48 -7.08 -13.18
CA LEU A 247 15.90 -6.60 -14.45
C LEU A 247 16.52 -5.29 -14.93
N TRP A 248 16.88 -4.39 -14.00
CA TRP A 248 17.52 -3.12 -14.33
C TRP A 248 19.03 -3.25 -14.60
N THR A 249 19.72 -4.09 -13.82
CA THR A 249 21.19 -4.18 -13.85
C THR A 249 21.75 -5.25 -14.79
N LEU A 250 20.99 -6.30 -15.06
CA LEU A 250 21.32 -7.48 -15.86
C LEU A 250 20.16 -7.82 -16.83
N PRO A 251 19.74 -6.90 -17.71
CA PRO A 251 18.60 -7.14 -18.62
C PRO A 251 18.81 -8.32 -19.58
N GLU A 252 20.04 -8.80 -19.74
CA GLU A 252 20.41 -9.96 -20.56
C GLU A 252 20.05 -11.29 -19.88
N TYR A 253 19.87 -11.30 -18.56
CA TYR A 253 19.49 -12.48 -17.78
C TYR A 253 18.02 -12.38 -17.38
N LEU A 254 17.21 -13.32 -17.89
CA LEU A 254 15.81 -13.42 -17.46
C LEU A 254 15.74 -13.81 -15.99
N VAL A 255 15.03 -13.00 -15.20
CA VAL A 255 14.73 -13.31 -13.80
C VAL A 255 13.68 -14.39 -13.71
N PHE A 256 13.82 -15.28 -12.73
CA PHE A 256 12.80 -16.26 -12.39
C PHE A 256 11.56 -15.60 -11.80
N ILE A 257 11.75 -14.64 -10.90
CA ILE A 257 10.67 -13.92 -10.21
C ILE A 257 11.14 -12.52 -9.77
N ASP A 258 10.22 -11.59 -9.57
CA ASP A 258 10.46 -10.29 -8.96
C ASP A 258 9.31 -9.86 -8.04
N GLY A 259 9.43 -8.65 -7.45
CA GLY A 259 8.49 -8.07 -6.49
C GLY A 259 7.05 -7.90 -6.98
N ARG A 260 6.73 -8.17 -8.25
CA ARG A 260 5.38 -8.11 -8.83
C ARG A 260 4.68 -9.46 -8.70
N ALA A 261 4.49 -9.91 -7.46
CA ALA A 261 3.86 -11.21 -7.15
C ALA A 261 2.52 -11.44 -7.87
N ASP A 262 1.77 -10.37 -8.13
CA ASP A 262 0.48 -10.41 -8.82
C ASP A 262 0.58 -10.83 -10.30
N LEU A 263 1.76 -10.75 -10.92
CA LEU A 263 1.98 -11.15 -12.32
C LEU A 263 2.38 -12.62 -12.50
N TYR A 264 2.92 -13.25 -11.46
CA TYR A 264 3.49 -14.61 -11.55
C TYR A 264 2.48 -15.71 -11.21
N GLY A 265 1.43 -15.37 -10.45
CA GLY A 265 0.42 -16.33 -9.99
C GLY A 265 0.95 -17.33 -8.96
N ASN A 266 0.03 -18.10 -8.37
CA ASN A 266 0.34 -18.99 -7.25
C ASN A 266 1.27 -20.14 -7.62
N GLU A 267 1.18 -20.65 -8.85
CA GLU A 267 1.96 -21.79 -9.28
C GLU A 267 3.46 -21.46 -9.29
N MET A 268 3.85 -20.36 -9.95
CA MET A 268 5.25 -19.96 -10.05
C MET A 268 5.81 -19.52 -8.70
N ILE A 269 5.00 -18.83 -7.91
CA ILE A 269 5.33 -18.46 -6.52
C ILE A 269 5.56 -19.72 -5.67
N SER A 270 4.67 -20.70 -5.76
CA SER A 270 4.79 -21.95 -5.00
C SER A 270 6.06 -22.69 -5.39
N GLN A 271 6.38 -22.76 -6.69
CA GLN A 271 7.63 -23.37 -7.15
C GLN A 271 8.85 -22.65 -6.57
N TRP A 272 8.87 -21.32 -6.59
CA TRP A 272 9.93 -20.54 -5.97
C TRP A 272 10.06 -20.85 -4.47
N GLN A 273 8.92 -20.89 -3.74
CA GLN A 273 8.87 -21.23 -2.32
C GLN A 273 9.37 -22.64 -2.03
N THR A 274 9.04 -23.63 -2.87
CA THR A 274 9.52 -25.01 -2.76
C THR A 274 11.04 -25.07 -2.89
N VAL A 275 11.61 -24.35 -3.86
CA VAL A 275 13.06 -24.29 -4.04
C VAL A 275 13.73 -23.65 -2.84
N VAL A 276 13.39 -22.41 -2.48
CA VAL A 276 14.14 -21.67 -1.44
C VAL A 276 14.00 -22.27 -0.04
N ASN A 277 12.87 -22.93 0.26
CA ASN A 277 12.64 -23.64 1.52
C ASN A 277 13.10 -25.09 1.50
N GLN A 278 13.79 -25.54 0.44
CA GLN A 278 14.37 -26.89 0.36
C GLN A 278 13.34 -28.02 0.54
N GLN A 279 12.17 -27.89 -0.09
CA GLN A 279 11.15 -28.96 -0.06
C GLN A 279 11.51 -30.09 -1.04
N GLU A 280 10.80 -31.24 -0.96
CA GLU A 280 11.17 -32.50 -1.63
C GLU A 280 11.48 -32.34 -3.14
N ASN A 281 10.78 -31.45 -3.85
CA ASN A 281 10.92 -31.28 -5.31
C ASN A 281 11.79 -30.09 -5.73
N ALA A 282 12.61 -29.53 -4.82
CA ALA A 282 13.40 -28.31 -5.10
C ALA A 282 14.32 -28.46 -6.32
N PHE A 283 15.09 -29.54 -6.42
CA PHE A 283 16.01 -29.75 -7.55
C PHE A 283 15.29 -30.12 -8.83
N GLU A 284 14.18 -30.86 -8.77
CA GLU A 284 13.36 -31.16 -9.94
C GLU A 284 12.84 -29.88 -10.59
N ILE A 285 12.49 -28.86 -9.79
CA ILE A 285 12.08 -27.55 -10.29
C ILE A 285 13.26 -26.82 -10.93
N LEU A 286 14.43 -26.80 -10.29
CA LEU A 286 15.63 -26.17 -10.86
C LEU A 286 16.00 -26.81 -12.21
N ASP A 287 15.93 -28.13 -12.30
CA ASP A 287 16.19 -28.90 -13.52
C ASP A 287 15.13 -28.64 -14.59
N TYR A 288 13.84 -28.63 -14.22
CA TYR A 288 12.73 -28.34 -15.13
C TYR A 288 12.89 -26.97 -15.80
N TRP A 289 13.33 -25.97 -15.04
CA TRP A 289 13.58 -24.64 -15.57
C TRP A 289 14.92 -24.49 -16.27
N ASP A 290 15.80 -25.49 -16.20
CA ASP A 290 17.20 -25.45 -16.65
C ASP A 290 17.95 -24.27 -16.02
N ALA A 291 17.76 -24.09 -14.71
CA ALA A 291 18.47 -23.10 -13.93
C ALA A 291 19.91 -23.57 -13.71
N ASN A 292 20.88 -22.76 -14.12
CA ASN A 292 22.32 -23.05 -13.95
C ASN A 292 23.04 -21.95 -13.17
N ILE A 293 22.31 -20.91 -12.74
CA ILE A 293 22.85 -19.82 -11.93
C ILE A 293 21.85 -19.57 -10.81
N ILE A 294 22.30 -19.58 -9.56
CA ILE A 294 21.44 -19.28 -8.40
C ILE A 294 22.00 -18.04 -7.68
N LEU A 295 21.18 -16.99 -7.57
CA LEU A 295 21.51 -15.76 -6.85
C LEU A 295 20.45 -15.44 -5.78
N ILE A 296 20.76 -15.76 -4.53
CA ILE A 296 19.81 -15.67 -3.41
C ILE A 296 20.46 -15.18 -2.11
N GLU A 297 19.64 -14.77 -1.14
CA GLU A 297 20.09 -14.41 0.20
C GLU A 297 20.66 -15.64 0.96
N PRO A 298 21.66 -15.44 1.84
CA PRO A 298 22.29 -16.52 2.57
C PRO A 298 21.41 -17.20 3.63
N PHE A 299 20.26 -16.62 3.99
CA PHE A 299 19.37 -17.17 5.02
C PHE A 299 18.41 -18.26 4.49
N TRP A 300 18.31 -18.45 3.18
CA TRP A 300 17.43 -19.46 2.60
C TRP A 300 17.96 -20.88 2.85
N GLU A 301 17.04 -21.80 3.12
CA GLU A 301 17.36 -23.19 3.48
C GLU A 301 18.09 -23.94 2.36
N ILE A 302 17.71 -23.69 1.10
CA ILE A 302 18.35 -24.31 -0.07
C ILE A 302 19.88 -24.14 -0.09
N THR A 303 20.38 -23.01 0.42
CA THR A 303 21.82 -22.69 0.43
C THR A 303 22.66 -23.69 1.21
N LYS A 304 22.05 -24.43 2.15
CA LYS A 304 22.72 -25.43 2.99
C LYS A 304 23.06 -26.71 2.23
N ILE A 305 22.37 -26.98 1.13
CA ILE A 305 22.49 -28.25 0.40
C ILE A 305 22.93 -28.12 -1.06
N LEU A 306 23.09 -26.90 -1.58
CA LEU A 306 23.51 -26.68 -2.97
C LEU A 306 24.89 -27.33 -3.25
N GLU A 307 25.88 -27.12 -2.37
CA GLU A 307 27.23 -27.68 -2.55
C GLU A 307 27.26 -29.22 -2.51
N SER A 308 26.43 -29.85 -1.68
CA SER A 308 26.32 -31.32 -1.64
C SER A 308 25.64 -31.90 -2.87
N ASN A 309 24.94 -31.08 -3.66
CA ASN A 309 24.26 -31.45 -4.90
C ASN A 309 25.00 -30.95 -6.15
N GLY A 310 26.31 -30.70 -6.04
CA GLY A 310 27.18 -30.41 -7.18
C GLY A 310 27.27 -28.95 -7.61
N TRP A 311 26.56 -28.03 -6.94
CA TRP A 311 26.66 -26.60 -7.23
C TRP A 311 27.94 -26.00 -6.65
N GLN A 312 28.63 -25.18 -7.44
CA GLN A 312 29.83 -24.48 -6.99
C GLN A 312 29.49 -23.07 -6.51
N LYS A 313 29.79 -22.79 -5.24
CA LYS A 313 29.68 -21.44 -4.69
C LYS A 313 30.82 -20.57 -5.21
N VAL A 314 30.51 -19.57 -6.04
CA VAL A 314 31.50 -18.67 -6.66
C VAL A 314 31.67 -17.34 -5.93
N LEU A 315 30.66 -16.92 -5.15
CA LEU A 315 30.71 -15.70 -4.35
C LEU A 315 29.97 -15.87 -3.02
N LYS A 316 30.62 -15.43 -1.93
CA LYS A 316 30.06 -15.46 -0.57
C LYS A 316 30.27 -14.10 0.10
N MET A 317 29.26 -13.25 0.02
CA MET A 317 29.21 -11.95 0.70
C MET A 317 27.85 -11.82 1.39
N LYS A 318 27.17 -10.68 1.23
CA LYS A 318 25.76 -10.49 1.64
C LYS A 318 24.77 -11.23 0.73
N SER A 319 25.25 -11.70 -0.42
CA SER A 319 24.55 -12.58 -1.36
C SER A 319 25.36 -13.83 -1.62
N LEU A 320 24.69 -14.91 -1.99
CA LEU A 320 25.32 -16.13 -2.46
C LEU A 320 25.06 -16.31 -3.95
N LEU A 321 26.13 -16.60 -4.69
CA LEU A 321 26.06 -16.95 -6.11
C LEU A 321 26.60 -18.36 -6.30
N PHE A 322 25.79 -19.20 -6.94
CA PHE A 322 26.14 -20.58 -7.30
C PHE A 322 26.00 -20.80 -8.80
N ILE A 323 26.86 -21.68 -9.34
CA ILE A 323 26.90 -22.12 -10.75
C ILE A 323 27.05 -23.63 -10.80
#